data_AF-A0A920RD68-F1
#
_entry.id   AF-A0A920RD68-F1
#
_cell.length_a   1.000
_cell.length_b   1.000
_cell.length_c   1.000
_cell.angle_alpha   90.00
_cell.angle_beta   90.00
_cell.angle_gamma   90.00
#
_symmetry.space_group_name_H-M   'P 1'
#
loop_
_entity.id
_entity.type
_entity.pdbx_description
1 polymer ?
#
loop_
_entity_poly.entity_id
_entity_poly.type
_entity_poly.pdbx_seq_one_letter_code
_entity_poly.pdbx_strand_id
1 'polypeptide(L)' 'MRSVQVSSVSVHCRVGVALFYHLLNGIRHLCWDVGWGFELPQVYVSGYVAMVVAGLLTGVVFMFSLKNRA' A
#
# COMPACT_ATOMS: atom_id res chain seq x y z
N MET A 1 21.19 16.81 12.18
CA MET A 1 20.90 16.63 10.74
C MET A 1 20.12 15.35 10.42
N ARG A 2 20.40 14.21 11.07
CA ARG A 2 19.70 12.93 10.82
C ARG A 2 18.19 12.96 11.17
N SER A 3 17.77 13.67 12.22
CA SER A 3 16.37 13.81 12.66
C SER A 3 15.46 14.51 11.64
N VAL A 4 15.98 15.49 10.88
CA VAL A 4 15.23 16.22 9.83
C VAL A 4 15.03 15.37 8.58
N GLN A 5 15.94 14.43 8.32
CA GLN A 5 15.78 13.43 7.26
C GLN A 5 14.70 12.40 7.62
N VAL A 6 14.64 11.90 8.86
CA VAL A 6 13.63 10.91 9.28
C VAL A 6 12.22 11.49 9.24
N SER A 7 12.04 12.77 9.63
CA SER A 7 10.75 13.46 9.52
C SER A 7 10.30 13.65 8.07
N SER A 8 11.23 13.94 7.15
CA SER A 8 10.94 13.98 5.71
C SER A 8 10.62 12.58 5.14
N VAL A 9 11.36 11.52 5.49
CA VAL A 9 11.02 10.12 5.10
C VAL A 9 9.61 9.75 5.57
N SER A 10 9.24 10.15 6.79
CA SER A 10 7.95 9.82 7.39
C SER A 10 6.75 10.39 6.61
N VAL A 11 6.88 11.60 6.05
CA VAL A 11 5.83 12.20 5.20
C VAL A 11 5.69 11.42 3.88
N HIS A 12 6.81 11.08 3.23
CA HIS A 12 6.80 10.29 1.99
C HIS A 12 6.25 8.87 2.22
N CYS A 13 6.49 8.28 3.40
CA CYS A 13 5.96 6.97 3.79
C CYS A 13 4.43 6.98 3.90
N ARG A 14 3.84 8.01 4.53
CA ARG A 14 2.38 8.14 4.66
C ARG A 14 1.68 8.26 3.30
N VAL A 15 2.26 9.03 2.38
CA VAL A 15 1.74 9.14 1.01
C VAL A 15 1.88 7.82 0.27
N GLY A 16 2.97 7.08 0.46
CA GLY A 16 3.18 5.75 -0.09
C GLY A 16 2.05 4.77 0.30
N VAL A 17 1.72 4.66 1.60
CA VAL A 17 0.63 3.78 2.08
C VAL A 17 -0.69 4.14 1.42
N ALA A 18 -1.05 5.43 1.43
CA ALA A 18 -2.32 5.90 0.87
C ALA A 18 -2.40 5.60 -0.64
N LEU A 19 -1.31 5.81 -1.38
CA LEU A 19 -1.26 5.65 -2.83
C LEU A 19 -1.33 4.18 -3.25
N PHE A 20 -0.58 3.28 -2.58
CA PHE A 20 -0.64 1.84 -2.84
C PHE A 20 -1.99 1.24 -2.45
N TYR A 21 -2.53 1.63 -1.29
CA TYR A 21 -3.86 1.17 -0.87
C TYR A 21 -4.96 1.64 -1.81
N HIS A 22 -4.91 2.89 -2.28
CA HIS A 22 -5.89 3.43 -3.23
C HIS A 22 -5.79 2.74 -4.59
N LEU A 23 -4.57 2.50 -5.10
CA LEU A 23 -4.35 1.80 -6.36
C LEU A 23 -4.90 0.36 -6.31
N LEU A 24 -4.62 -0.37 -5.23
CA LEU A 24 -5.08 -1.75 -5.06
C LEU A 24 -6.61 -1.85 -4.88
N ASN A 25 -7.23 -0.89 -4.19
CA ASN A 25 -8.69 -0.81 -4.13
C ASN A 25 -9.30 -0.38 -5.47
N GLY A 26 -8.62 0.45 -6.24
CA GLY A 26 -8.98 0.77 -7.61
C GLY A 26 -9.02 -0.47 -8.49
N ILE A 27 -7.97 -1.30 -8.46
CA ILE A 27 -7.94 -2.58 -9.19
C ILE A 27 -9.09 -3.49 -8.77
N ARG A 28 -9.38 -3.59 -7.46
CA ARG A 28 -10.52 -4.36 -6.96
C ARG A 28 -11.85 -3.84 -7.51
N HIS A 29 -12.03 -2.52 -7.61
CA HIS A 29 -13.20 -1.92 -8.24
C HIS A 29 -13.28 -2.25 -9.74
N LEU A 30 -12.18 -2.17 -10.49
CA LEU A 30 -12.17 -2.59 -11.89
C LEU A 30 -12.52 -4.08 -12.06
N CYS A 31 -12.07 -4.95 -11.13
CA CYS A 31 -12.47 -6.36 -11.13
C CYS A 31 -13.98 -6.53 -10.90
N TRP A 32 -14.58 -5.71 -10.03
CA TRP A 32 -16.03 -5.68 -9.86
C TRP A 32 -16.74 -5.16 -11.10
N ASP A 33 -16.19 -4.18 -11.81
CA ASP A 33 -16.81 -3.64 -13.03
C ASP A 33 -16.90 -4.70 -14.16
N VAL A 34 -15.97 -5.66 -14.20
CA VAL A 34 -16.00 -6.78 -15.17
C VAL A 34 -16.77 -8.02 -14.70
N GLY A 35 -17.47 -7.96 -13.56
CA GLY A 35 -18.25 -9.10 -13.07
C GLY A 35 -17.46 -10.11 -12.24
N TRP A 36 -16.20 -9.82 -11.89
CA TRP A 36 -15.32 -10.73 -11.15
C TRP A 36 -15.30 -10.39 -9.65
N GLY A 37 -15.43 -11.40 -8.80
CA GLY A 37 -15.27 -11.22 -7.34
C GLY A 37 -16.52 -10.70 -6.62
N PHE A 38 -17.71 -10.90 -7.19
CA PHE A 38 -19.00 -10.52 -6.57
C PHE A 38 -19.52 -11.50 -5.50
N GLU A 39 -18.87 -12.66 -5.31
CA GLU A 39 -19.21 -13.53 -4.19
C GLU A 39 -18.65 -12.95 -2.89
N LEU A 40 -19.48 -12.92 -1.83
CA LEU A 40 -19.09 -12.47 -0.48
C LEU A 40 -17.70 -12.97 -0.01
N PRO A 41 -17.36 -14.27 -0.11
CA PRO A 41 -16.02 -14.74 0.27
C PRO A 41 -14.90 -14.09 -0.54
N GLN A 42 -15.09 -13.85 -1.84
CA GLN A 42 -14.08 -13.23 -2.70
C GLN A 42 -13.89 -11.73 -2.39
N VAL A 43 -14.97 -11.03 -1.99
CA VAL A 43 -14.93 -9.64 -1.54
C VAL A 43 -14.07 -9.48 -0.28
N TYR A 44 -14.25 -10.36 0.72
CA TYR A 44 -13.44 -10.31 1.95
C TYR A 44 -11.98 -10.66 1.67
N VAL A 45 -11.72 -11.73 0.92
CA VAL A 45 -10.35 -12.16 0.59
C VAL A 45 -9.60 -11.06 -0.18
N SER A 46 -10.21 -10.50 -1.22
CA SER A 46 -9.60 -9.42 -2.01
C SER A 46 -9.33 -8.15 -1.18
N GLY A 47 -10.20 -7.83 -0.20
CA GLY A 47 -9.98 -6.72 0.73
C GLY A 47 -8.79 -6.93 1.66
N TYR A 48 -8.67 -8.12 2.27
CA TYR A 48 -7.53 -8.46 3.12
C TYR A 48 -6.22 -8.49 2.33
N VAL A 49 -6.24 -9.05 1.12
CA VAL A 49 -5.07 -9.07 0.22
C VAL A 49 -4.64 -7.64 -0.13
N ALA A 50 -5.57 -6.75 -0.47
CA ALA A 50 -5.23 -5.36 -0.78
C ALA A 50 -4.56 -4.64 0.41
N MET A 51 -5.04 -4.83 1.64
CA MET A 51 -4.40 -4.26 2.83
C MET A 51 -3.01 -4.82 3.09
N VAL A 52 -2.84 -6.14 3.02
CA VAL A 52 -1.55 -6.80 3.29
C VAL A 52 -0.51 -6.40 2.24
N VAL A 53 -0.89 -6.36 0.96
CA VAL A 53 0.00 -5.97 -0.14
C VAL A 53 0.40 -4.50 -0.04
N ALA A 54 -0.53 -3.60 0.30
CA ALA A 54 -0.21 -2.18 0.53
C ALA A 54 0.78 -1.97 1.69
N GLY A 55 0.59 -2.71 2.79
CA GLY A 55 1.48 -2.68 3.94
C GLY A 55 2.88 -3.22 3.62
N LEU A 56 2.96 -4.34 2.90
CA LEU A 56 4.22 -4.93 2.44
C LEU A 56 4.99 -4.00 1.49
N LEU A 57 4.34 -3.45 0.48
CA LEU A 57 4.95 -2.51 -0.47
C LEU A 57 5.53 -1.30 0.25
N THR A 58 4.76 -0.72 1.17
CA THR A 58 5.23 0.42 1.97
C THR A 58 6.40 0.01 2.86
N GLY A 59 6.32 -1.15 3.53
CA GLY A 59 7.39 -1.67 4.38
C GLY A 59 8.70 -1.87 3.60
N VAL A 60 8.64 -2.42 2.40
CA VAL A 60 9.81 -2.62 1.53
C VAL A 60 10.41 -1.28 1.11
N VAL A 61 9.59 -0.33 0.65
CA VAL A 61 10.05 1.01 0.28
C VAL A 61 10.67 1.73 1.47
N PHE A 62 10.10 1.58 2.66
CA PHE A 62 10.61 2.16 3.89
C PHE A 62 11.97 1.55 4.27
N MET A 63 12.10 0.23 4.27
CA MET A 63 13.35 -0.47 4.57
C MET A 63 14.46 -0.12 3.57
N PHE A 64 14.13 -0.03 2.28
CA PHE A 64 15.07 0.41 1.24
C PHE A 64 15.49 1.88 1.44
N SER A 65 14.54 2.75 1.78
CA SER A 65 14.83 4.16 2.07
C SER A 65 15.74 4.31 3.29
N LEU A 66 15.51 3.54 4.37
CA LEU A 66 16.39 3.53 5.54
C LEU A 66 17.80 3.04 5.20
N LYS A 67 17.93 2.02 4.34
CA LYS A 67 19.24 1.48 3.92
C LYS A 67 20.04 2.47 3.07
N ASN A 68 19.38 3.23 2.19
CA ASN A 68 20.04 4.26 1.38
C ASN A 68 20.40 5.54 2.15
N ARG A 69 19.96 5.67 3.40
CA ARG A 69 20.25 6.82 4.29
C ARG A 69 21.40 6.53 5.27
N ALA A 70 21.95 5.31 5.27
CA ALA A 70 23.07 4.88 6.10
C ALA A 70 24.39 5.07 5.36
#